data_AF-A0A7Y5TGX9-F1
#
_entry.id   AF-A0A7Y5TGX9-F1
#
_cell.length_a   1.000
_cell.length_b   1.000
_cell.length_c   1.000
_cell.angle_alpha   90.00
_cell.angle_beta   90.00
_cell.angle_gamma   90.00
#
_symmetry.space_group_name_H-M   'P 1'
#
loop_
_entity.id
_entity.type
_entity.pdbx_description
1 polymer ?
#
loop_
_entity_poly.entity_id
_entity_poly.type
_entity_poly.pdbx_seq_one_letter_code
_entity_poly.pdbx_strand_id
1 'polypeptide(L)'
;PLTEVFARLGLRREGSTAIDVEAVRTADDVTVAALATAVCGVLSAAVAIADPEMVVLGGAWGRDTRFVAELSRQVGGLPRPVRLVPARVGPEPPLTGARSAALEQLRDVIVADAREPVAR
;
A
#
# COMPACT_ATOMS: atom_id res chain seq x y z
N PRO A 1 -7.22 15.06 2.19
CA PRO A 1 -6.37 13.88 1.90
C PRO A 1 -6.93 12.61 2.59
N LEU A 2 -6.72 11.41 2.02
CA LEU A 2 -7.18 10.14 2.59
C LEU A 2 -6.85 9.97 4.07
N THR A 3 -5.65 10.42 4.46
CA THR A 3 -5.19 10.36 5.85
C THR A 3 -6.14 11.05 6.82
N GLU A 4 -6.86 12.11 6.42
CA GLU A 4 -7.82 12.83 7.28
C GLU A 4 -9.05 12.00 7.62
N VAL A 5 -9.42 11.02 6.79
CA VAL A 5 -10.51 10.10 7.10
C VAL A 5 -10.17 9.27 8.35
N PHE A 6 -8.92 8.83 8.48
CA PHE A 6 -8.47 8.13 9.69
C PHE A 6 -8.59 9.01 10.94
N ALA A 7 -8.28 10.31 10.84
CA ALA A 7 -8.47 11.22 11.98
C ALA A 7 -9.94 11.33 12.37
N ARG A 8 -10.80 11.57 11.38
CA ARG A 8 -12.25 11.77 11.60
C ARG A 8 -12.96 10.52 12.13
N LEU A 9 -12.45 9.34 11.80
CA LEU A 9 -12.95 8.06 12.31
C LEU A 9 -12.33 7.65 13.65
N GLY A 10 -11.45 8.46 14.24
CA GLY A 10 -10.76 8.11 15.49
C GLY A 10 -9.73 6.98 15.34
N LEU A 11 -9.22 6.76 14.13
CA LEU A 11 -8.29 5.67 13.77
C LEU A 11 -6.82 6.14 13.70
N ARG A 12 -6.51 7.35 14.18
CA ARG A 12 -5.13 7.84 14.31
C ARG A 12 -4.67 7.71 15.76
N ARG A 13 -3.38 7.46 15.93
CA ARG A 13 -2.73 7.62 17.23
C ARG A 13 -2.75 9.08 17.65
N GLU A 14 -2.99 9.32 18.93
CA GLU A 14 -3.03 10.67 19.49
C GLU A 14 -1.72 11.43 19.21
N GLY A 15 -1.85 12.70 18.81
CA GLY A 15 -0.69 13.55 18.48
C GLY A 15 0.12 13.12 17.25
N SER A 16 -0.39 12.19 16.42
CA SER A 16 0.35 11.61 15.30
C SER A 16 -0.48 11.52 14.02
N THR A 17 0.19 11.44 12.87
CA THR A 17 -0.41 11.03 11.59
C THR A 17 -0.41 9.51 11.42
N ALA A 18 0.20 8.77 12.34
CA ALA A 18 0.23 7.31 12.33
C ALA A 18 -1.18 6.73 12.56
N ILE A 19 -1.49 5.68 11.80
CA ILE A 19 -2.73 4.92 11.96
C ILE A 19 -2.62 4.06 13.23
N ASP A 20 -3.65 4.10 14.05
CA ASP A 20 -3.82 3.18 15.16
C ASP A 20 -4.37 1.84 14.65
N VAL A 21 -3.50 0.84 14.60
CA VAL A 21 -3.83 -0.49 14.05
C VAL A 21 -4.84 -1.22 14.92
N GLU A 22 -4.80 -1.04 16.24
CA GLU A 22 -5.75 -1.70 17.14
C GLU A 22 -7.13 -1.05 17.06
N ALA A 23 -7.19 0.27 16.89
CA ALA A 23 -8.45 0.96 16.62
C ALA A 23 -9.08 0.46 15.31
N VAL A 24 -8.29 0.26 14.25
CA VAL A 24 -8.79 -0.33 12.99
C VAL A 24 -9.30 -1.75 13.21
N ARG A 25 -8.58 -2.58 13.99
CA ARG A 25 -8.95 -3.98 14.27
C ARG A 25 -10.20 -4.12 15.13
N THR A 26 -10.52 -3.14 15.96
CA THR A 26 -11.68 -3.14 16.86
C THR A 26 -12.83 -2.27 16.35
N ALA A 27 -12.65 -1.58 15.22
CA ALA A 27 -13.67 -0.77 14.58
C ALA A 27 -14.96 -1.57 14.30
N ASP A 28 -16.10 -0.88 14.38
CA ASP A 28 -17.39 -1.42 13.99
C ASP A 28 -17.54 -1.47 12.46
N ASP A 29 -18.56 -2.19 11.98
CA ASP A 29 -18.77 -2.41 10.56
C ASP A 29 -19.07 -1.11 9.81
N VAL A 30 -19.70 -0.13 10.47
CA VAL A 30 -19.97 1.20 9.91
C VAL A 30 -18.66 1.94 9.63
N THR A 31 -17.74 1.93 10.59
CA THR A 31 -16.42 2.55 10.46
C THR A 31 -15.58 1.84 9.41
N VAL A 32 -15.62 0.50 9.37
CA VAL A 32 -14.93 -0.29 8.34
C VAL A 32 -15.47 0.03 6.94
N ALA A 33 -16.79 0.12 6.76
CA ALA A 33 -17.41 0.45 5.48
C ALA A 33 -17.08 1.89 5.03
N ALA A 34 -17.08 2.85 5.97
CA ALA A 34 -16.69 4.23 5.69
C ALA A 34 -15.21 4.33 5.29
N LEU A 35 -14.33 3.62 5.98
CA LEU A 35 -12.91 3.56 5.65
C LEU A 35 -12.68 2.91 4.27
N ALA A 36 -13.34 1.78 3.99
CA ALA A 36 -13.26 1.10 2.70
C ALA A 36 -13.75 2.00 1.56
N THR A 37 -14.83 2.76 1.77
CA THR A 37 -15.34 3.74 0.79
C THR A 37 -14.29 4.80 0.47
N ALA A 38 -13.67 5.37 1.50
CA ALA A 38 -12.64 6.39 1.32
C ALA A 38 -11.41 5.85 0.57
N VAL A 39 -10.95 4.65 0.91
CA VAL A 39 -9.82 4.00 0.23
C VAL A 39 -10.19 3.62 -1.20
N CYS A 40 -11.40 3.09 -1.43
CA CYS A 40 -11.91 2.75 -2.76
C CYS A 40 -11.94 3.97 -3.69
N GLY A 41 -12.31 5.16 -3.19
CA GLY A 41 -12.25 6.40 -3.95
C GLY A 41 -10.84 6.75 -4.44
N VAL A 42 -9.83 6.57 -3.58
CA VAL A 42 -8.42 6.77 -3.95
C VAL A 42 -7.95 5.71 -4.95
N LEU A 43 -8.34 4.45 -4.75
CA LEU A 43 -8.00 3.36 -5.65
C LEU A 43 -8.62 3.55 -7.04
N SER A 44 -9.86 4.01 -7.12
CA SER A 44 -10.53 4.30 -8.38
C SER A 44 -9.74 5.33 -9.20
N ALA A 45 -9.28 6.41 -8.56
CA ALA A 45 -8.42 7.40 -9.21
C ALA A 45 -7.07 6.81 -9.65
N ALA A 46 -6.40 6.05 -8.79
CA ALA A 46 -5.11 5.44 -9.11
C ALA A 46 -5.22 4.41 -10.26
N VAL A 47 -6.28 3.60 -10.27
CA VAL A 47 -6.57 2.63 -11.33
C VAL A 47 -6.88 3.32 -12.64
N ALA A 48 -7.66 4.40 -12.64
CA ALA A 48 -7.96 5.15 -13.84
C ALA A 48 -6.72 5.79 -14.49
N ILE A 49 -5.72 6.17 -13.69
CA ILE A 49 -4.49 6.83 -14.16
C ILE A 49 -3.43 5.81 -14.61
N ALA A 50 -3.16 4.80 -13.78
CA ALA A 50 -2.01 3.92 -13.98
C ALA A 50 -2.35 2.56 -14.59
N ASP A 51 -3.63 2.19 -14.61
CA ASP A 51 -4.12 0.89 -15.05
C ASP A 51 -3.28 -0.32 -14.54
N PRO A 52 -3.09 -0.47 -13.23
CA PRO A 52 -2.25 -1.53 -12.70
C PRO A 52 -2.96 -2.88 -12.74
N GLU A 53 -2.19 -3.94 -12.95
CA GLU A 53 -2.68 -5.32 -12.80
C GLU A 53 -3.07 -5.64 -11.35
N MET A 54 -2.37 -5.03 -10.38
CA MET A 54 -2.51 -5.33 -8.96
C MET A 54 -2.17 -4.13 -8.08
N VAL A 55 -2.86 -4.03 -6.95
CA VAL A 55 -2.55 -3.07 -5.88
C VAL A 55 -2.22 -3.83 -4.59
N VAL A 56 -1.11 -3.45 -3.97
CA VAL A 56 -0.64 -4.03 -2.69
C VAL A 56 -1.00 -3.10 -1.54
N LEU A 57 -1.70 -3.62 -0.53
CA LEU A 57 -2.08 -2.89 0.68
C LEU A 57 -0.96 -2.99 1.72
N GLY A 58 -0.24 -1.88 1.91
CA GLY A 58 0.84 -1.77 2.89
C GLY A 58 0.37 -1.48 4.32
N GLY A 59 1.31 -1.61 5.26
CA GLY A 59 1.07 -1.33 6.68
C GLY A 59 0.31 -2.45 7.42
N ALA A 60 0.40 -2.44 8.75
CA ALA A 60 -0.24 -3.48 9.57
C ALA A 60 -1.77 -3.41 9.52
N TRP A 61 -2.35 -2.21 9.33
CA TRP A 61 -3.80 -2.01 9.15
C TRP A 61 -4.31 -2.59 7.83
N GLY A 62 -3.52 -2.56 6.76
CA GLY A 62 -3.85 -3.14 5.44
C GLY A 62 -3.88 -4.67 5.41
N ARG A 63 -3.63 -5.31 6.56
CA ARG A 63 -3.75 -6.77 6.76
C ARG A 63 -4.99 -7.16 7.58
N ASP A 64 -5.75 -6.20 8.08
CA ASP A 64 -7.00 -6.50 8.78
C ASP A 64 -7.99 -7.16 7.81
N THR A 65 -8.48 -8.35 8.17
CA THR A 65 -9.28 -9.17 7.25
C THR A 65 -10.66 -8.59 6.99
N ARG A 66 -11.27 -7.92 7.98
CA ARG A 66 -12.59 -7.29 7.82
C ARG A 66 -12.51 -6.11 6.87
N PHE A 67 -11.51 -5.25 7.07
CA PHE A 67 -11.24 -4.15 6.16
C PHE A 67 -10.90 -4.61 4.74
N VAL A 68 -10.00 -5.59 4.58
CA VAL A 68 -9.61 -6.10 3.25
C VAL A 68 -10.80 -6.73 2.53
N ALA A 69 -11.66 -7.47 3.22
CA ALA A 69 -12.86 -8.07 2.64
C ALA A 69 -13.84 -7.00 2.14
N GLU A 70 -14.14 -6.01 2.97
CA GLU A 70 -15.06 -4.94 2.61
C GLU A 70 -14.51 -4.07 1.47
N LEU A 71 -13.22 -3.74 1.49
CA LEU A 71 -12.58 -3.03 0.39
C LEU A 71 -12.60 -3.85 -0.91
N SER A 72 -12.33 -5.15 -0.83
CA SER A 72 -12.36 -6.05 -2.01
C SER A 72 -13.76 -6.13 -2.62
N ARG A 73 -14.81 -6.17 -1.78
CA ARG A 73 -16.20 -6.12 -2.22
C ARG A 73 -16.48 -4.83 -3.01
N GLN A 74 -16.03 -3.68 -2.50
CA GLN A 74 -16.24 -2.40 -3.15
C GLN A 74 -15.45 -2.25 -4.45
N VAL A 75 -14.17 -2.65 -4.45
CA VAL A 75 -13.32 -2.62 -5.66
C VAL A 75 -13.83 -3.56 -6.75
N GLY A 76 -14.39 -4.71 -6.38
CA GLY A 76 -15.04 -5.62 -7.32
C GLY A 76 -16.26 -5.02 -8.04
N GLY A 77 -16.86 -3.96 -7.49
CA GLY A 77 -17.96 -3.21 -8.11
C GLY A 77 -17.52 -2.04 -8.99
N LEU A 78 -16.21 -1.75 -9.10
CA LEU A 78 -15.72 -0.68 -9.96
C LEU A 78 -15.84 -1.08 -11.44
N PRO A 79 -16.02 -0.11 -12.38
CA PRO A 79 -16.05 -0.39 -13.81
C PRO A 79 -14.80 -1.15 -14.30
N ARG A 80 -13.66 -0.89 -13.64
CA ARG A 80 -12.40 -1.63 -13.82
C ARG A 80 -11.92 -2.16 -12.46
N PRO A 81 -12.22 -3.43 -12.13
CA PRO A 81 -11.75 -4.02 -10.89
C PRO A 81 -10.24 -4.26 -10.96
N VAL A 82 -9.57 -4.12 -9.81
CA VAL A 82 -8.14 -4.40 -9.67
C VAL A 82 -7.92 -5.46 -8.61
N ARG A 83 -6.92 -6.32 -8.82
CA ARG A 83 -6.55 -7.33 -7.82
C ARG A 83 -5.95 -6.64 -6.59
N LEU A 84 -6.58 -6.81 -5.44
CA LEU A 84 -6.04 -6.35 -4.15
C LEU A 84 -5.28 -7.46 -3.44
N VAL A 85 -4.09 -7.14 -2.94
CA VAL A 85 -3.25 -8.09 -2.19
C VAL A 85 -2.73 -7.44 -0.91
N PRO A 86 -3.00 -8.00 0.27
CA PRO A 86 -2.35 -7.57 1.51
C PRO A 86 -0.84 -7.81 1.44
N ALA A 87 -0.03 -6.84 1.84
CA ALA A 87 1.42 -6.95 1.80
C ALA A 87 1.91 -8.11 2.68
N ARG A 88 2.56 -9.11 2.07
CA ARG A 88 3.34 -10.14 2.76
C ARG A 88 4.79 -9.68 2.79
N VAL A 89 5.21 -9.15 3.93
CA VAL A 89 6.59 -8.70 4.13
C VAL A 89 7.12 -9.24 5.45
N GLY A 90 8.40 -9.62 5.43
CA GLY A 90 9.14 -10.12 6.58
C GLY A 90 9.37 -9.05 7.66
N PRO A 91 10.24 -9.32 8.65
CA PRO A 91 10.36 -8.49 9.85
C PRO A 91 10.84 -7.06 9.56
N GLU A 92 11.63 -6.86 8.50
CA GLU A 92 12.22 -5.54 8.18
C GLU A 92 11.95 -5.14 6.71
N PRO A 93 10.68 -4.83 6.35
CA PRO A 93 10.31 -4.54 4.97
C PRO A 93 11.09 -3.37 4.36
N PRO A 94 11.27 -2.22 5.05
CA PRO A 94 12.03 -1.10 4.49
C PRO A 94 13.50 -1.44 4.24
N LEU A 95 14.16 -2.12 5.18
CA LEU A 95 15.57 -2.52 5.03
C LEU A 95 15.76 -3.55 3.92
N THR A 96 14.83 -4.52 3.83
CA THR A 96 14.84 -5.52 2.76
C THR A 96 14.72 -4.83 1.39
N GLY A 97 13.77 -3.91 1.25
CA GLY A 97 13.58 -3.15 0.00
C GLY A 97 14.78 -2.28 -0.34
N ALA A 98 15.32 -1.54 0.64
CA ALA A 98 16.50 -0.70 0.46
C ALA A 98 17.73 -1.51 0.03
N ARG A 99 17.93 -2.69 0.62
CA ARG A 99 19.02 -3.59 0.25
C ARG A 99 18.87 -4.11 -1.18
N SER A 100 17.68 -4.54 -1.58
CA SER A 100 17.44 -4.98 -2.96
C SER A 100 17.71 -3.87 -3.97
N ALA A 101 17.21 -2.65 -3.71
CA ALA A 101 17.44 -1.50 -4.58
C ALA A 101 18.94 -1.15 -4.69
N ALA A 102 19.68 -1.17 -3.57
CA ALA A 102 21.12 -0.93 -3.57
C ALA A 102 21.90 -1.99 -4.36
N LEU A 103 21.48 -3.26 -4.29
CA LEU A 103 22.09 -4.34 -5.06
C LEU A 103 21.80 -4.23 -6.56
N GLU A 104 20.59 -3.82 -6.95
CA GLU A 104 20.26 -3.53 -8.35
C GLU A 104 21.12 -2.38 -8.89
N GLN A 105 21.18 -1.26 -8.16
CA GLN A 105 22.02 -0.12 -8.54
C GLN A 105 23.50 -0.50 -8.69
N LEU A 106 24.03 -1.31 -7.77
CA LEU A 106 25.42 -1.77 -7.86
C LEU A 106 25.66 -2.64 -9.10
N ARG A 107 24.72 -3.53 -9.44
CA ARG A 107 24.81 -4.37 -10.64
C ARG A 107 24.81 -3.52 -11.90
N ASP A 108 23.94 -2.51 -11.96
CA ASP A 108 23.87 -1.60 -13.10
C ASP A 108 25.19 -0.86 -13.31
N VAL A 109 25.83 -0.38 -12.23
CA VAL A 109 27.15 0.26 -12.28
C VAL A 109 28.23 -0.69 -12.79
N ILE A 110 28.30 -1.93 -12.27
CA ILE A 110 29.29 -2.92 -12.71
C ILE A 110 29.12 -3.27 -14.19
N VAL A 111 27.87 -3.46 -14.63
CA VAL A 111 27.58 -3.80 -16.02
C VAL A 111 27.90 -2.63 -16.96
N ALA A 112 27.66 -1.39 -16.53
CA ALA A 112 28.04 -0.19 -17.28
C ALA A 112 29.57 -0.08 -17.43
N ASP A 113 30.31 -0.23 -16.33
CA ASP A 113 31.78 -0.18 -16.31
C ASP A 113 32.41 -1.27 -17.20
N ALA A 114 31.90 -2.49 -17.16
CA ALA A 114 32.38 -3.59 -18.00
C ALA A 114 32.08 -3.42 -19.50
N ARG A 115 31.14 -2.54 -19.86
CA ARG A 115 30.74 -2.27 -21.25
C ARG A 115 31.47 -1.08 -21.87
N GLU A 116 32.07 -0.20 -21.07
CA GLU A 116 33.01 0.80 -21.59
C GLU A 116 34.30 0.07 -21.97
N PRO A 117 34.65 -0.05 -23.27
CA PRO A 117 35.94 -0.59 -23.64
C PRO A 117 36.97 0.38 -23.09
N VAL A 118 37.90 -0.11 -22.27
CA VAL A 118 39.10 0.62 -21.88
C VAL A 118 39.76 1.07 -23.18
N ALA A 119 39.57 2.34 -23.54
CA ALA A 119 40.32 2.98 -24.60
C ALA A 119 41.77 3.02 -24.12
N ARG A 120 42.54 2.01 -24.55
CA ARG A 120 43.99 1.99 -24.45
C ARG A 120 44.60 2.83 -25.56
#